data_AF-T1B8T0-F1
#
_entry.id   AF-T1B8T0-F1
#
_cell.length_a   1.000
_cell.length_b   1.000
_cell.length_c   1.000
_cell.angle_alpha   90.00
_cell.angle_beta   90.00
_cell.angle_gamma   90.00
#
_symmetry.space_group_name_H-M   'P 1'
#
loop_
_entity.id
_entity.type
_entity.pdbx_description
1 polymer ?
#
loop_
_entity_poly.entity_id
_entity_poly.type
_entity_poly.pdbx_seq_one_letter_code
_entity_poly.pdbx_strand_id
1 'polypeptide(L)'
;AVARALDAIAAQPDPLGQITRRETRPNGLVVERQRIALGLVAMIYEARPNVTADAAALCLKAGNAVLLRGGSEARASNAAIAACLHAALRGAGLPEA
;
A
#
# COMPACT_ATOMS: atom_id res chain seq x y z
N ALA A 1 15.96 -8.63 -7.69
CA ALA A 1 15.92 -7.20 -7.31
C ALA A 1 14.60 -6.84 -6.66
N VAL A 2 13.46 -7.09 -7.31
CA VAL A 2 12.09 -6.81 -6.82
C VAL A 2 11.85 -7.32 -5.39
N ALA A 3 12.15 -8.58 -5.08
CA ALA A 3 11.93 -9.13 -3.73
C ALA A 3 12.66 -8.32 -2.62
N ARG A 4 13.91 -7.91 -2.85
CA ARG A 4 14.66 -7.08 -1.90
C ARG A 4 14.02 -5.71 -1.68
N ALA A 5 13.37 -5.15 -2.69
CA ALA A 5 12.64 -3.89 -2.54
C ALA A 5 11.40 -4.09 -1.66
N LEU A 6 10.70 -5.21 -1.80
CA LEU A 6 9.58 -5.58 -0.92
C LEU A 6 10.03 -5.76 0.54
N ASP A 7 11.16 -6.45 0.76
CA ASP A 7 11.73 -6.61 2.11
C ASP A 7 12.06 -5.25 2.74
N ALA A 8 12.65 -4.34 1.95
CA ALA A 8 12.96 -2.98 2.40
C ALA A 8 11.70 -2.17 2.74
N ILE A 9 10.60 -2.32 1.98
CA ILE A 9 9.31 -1.67 2.27
C ILE A 9 8.69 -2.26 3.53
N ALA A 10 8.71 -3.59 3.69
CA ALA A 10 8.15 -4.27 4.85
C ALA A 10 8.84 -3.80 6.16
N ALA A 11 10.15 -3.59 6.12
CA ALA A 11 10.97 -3.13 7.24
C ALA A 11 10.72 -1.67 7.65
N GLN A 12 10.02 -0.86 6.85
CA GLN A 12 9.70 0.51 7.22
C GLN A 12 8.76 0.54 8.43
N PRO A 13 8.78 1.61 9.26
CA PRO A 13 7.79 1.79 10.31
C PRO A 13 6.36 1.80 9.77
N ASP A 14 5.40 1.34 10.57
CA ASP A 14 3.98 1.48 10.22
C ASP A 14 3.61 2.98 10.18
N PRO A 15 3.15 3.49 9.02
CA PRO A 15 2.77 4.89 8.90
C PRO A 15 1.41 5.18 9.53
N LEU A 16 0.59 4.20 9.89
CA LEU A 16 -0.77 4.42 10.35
C LEU A 16 -0.89 4.55 11.88
N GLY A 17 -2.01 5.12 12.33
CA GLY A 17 -2.37 5.16 13.75
C GLY A 17 -1.68 6.25 14.57
N GLN A 18 -0.69 6.94 14.01
CA GLN A 18 0.07 7.98 14.71
C GLN A 18 -0.77 9.23 15.00
N ILE A 19 -0.82 9.66 16.26
CA ILE A 19 -1.39 10.95 16.66
C ILE A 19 -0.37 12.05 16.40
N THR A 20 -0.68 12.93 15.46
CA THR A 20 0.20 14.02 15.02
C THR A 20 -0.07 15.35 15.71
N ARG A 21 -1.21 15.45 16.40
CA ARG A 21 -1.63 16.62 17.18
C ARG A 21 -2.62 16.14 18.23
N ARG A 22 -2.46 16.61 19.47
CA ARG A 22 -3.39 16.39 20.58
C ARG A 22 -3.50 17.68 21.37
N GLU A 23 -4.70 18.16 21.62
CA GLU A 23 -4.96 19.32 22.48
C GLU A 23 -6.21 19.10 23.33
N THR A 24 -6.18 19.56 24.57
CA THR A 24 -7.37 19.62 25.43
C THR A 24 -7.90 21.05 25.41
N ARG A 25 -9.15 21.21 25.02
CA ARG A 25 -9.82 22.52 24.96
C ARG A 25 -10.23 22.98 26.37
N PRO A 26 -10.45 24.29 26.61
CA PRO A 26 -10.86 24.81 27.92
C PRO A 26 -12.16 24.21 28.48
N ASN A 27 -13.02 23.68 27.60
CA ASN A 27 -14.26 22.97 27.97
C ASN A 27 -14.06 21.47 28.24
N GLY A 28 -12.82 20.98 28.27
CA GLY A 28 -12.48 19.57 28.55
C GLY A 28 -12.48 18.65 27.32
N LEU A 29 -12.84 19.12 26.12
CA LEU A 29 -12.79 18.29 24.91
C LEU A 29 -11.34 17.96 24.51
N VAL A 30 -11.08 16.69 24.25
CA VAL A 30 -9.80 16.22 23.68
C VAL A 30 -9.93 16.18 22.16
N VAL A 31 -9.08 16.94 21.47
CA VAL A 31 -9.03 17.00 20.01
C VAL A 31 -7.73 16.36 19.54
N GLU A 32 -7.84 15.32 18.73
CA GLU A 32 -6.70 14.59 18.17
C GLU A 32 -6.72 14.56 16.65
N ARG A 33 -5.53 14.59 16.05
CA ARG A 33 -5.34 14.35 14.62
C ARG A 33 -4.53 13.07 14.41
N GLN A 34 -5.21 12.01 14.01
CA GLN A 34 -4.59 10.73 13.71
C GLN A 34 -4.29 10.58 12.21
N ARG A 35 -3.16 9.94 11.90
CA ARG A 35 -2.82 9.53 10.53
C ARG A 35 -3.58 8.25 10.17
N ILE A 36 -4.36 8.32 9.10
CA ILE A 36 -5.13 7.21 8.55
C ILE A 36 -4.78 6.99 7.08
N ALA A 37 -5.20 5.85 6.52
CA ALA A 37 -5.06 5.57 5.09
C ALA A 37 -5.91 6.54 4.25
N LEU A 38 -5.53 6.72 2.98
CA LEU A 38 -6.34 7.46 2.01
C LEU A 38 -7.58 6.66 1.57
N GLY A 39 -7.47 5.34 1.54
CA GLY A 39 -8.53 4.42 1.15
C GLY A 39 -8.15 3.64 -0.11
N LEU A 40 -8.22 4.28 -1.28
CA LEU A 40 -7.88 3.68 -2.58
C LEU A 40 -6.88 4.54 -3.33
N VAL A 41 -5.83 3.91 -3.87
CA VAL A 41 -4.86 4.55 -4.77
C VAL A 41 -4.97 3.91 -6.16
N ALA A 42 -5.31 4.70 -7.16
CA ALA A 42 -5.22 4.28 -8.56
C ALA A 42 -3.86 4.69 -9.13
N MET A 43 -3.08 3.73 -9.62
CA MET A 43 -1.77 3.98 -10.21
C MET A 43 -1.74 3.54 -11.67
N ILE A 44 -1.39 4.50 -12.53
CA ILE A 44 -1.19 4.30 -13.97
C ILE A 44 0.31 4.41 -14.25
N TYR A 45 0.90 3.41 -14.90
CA TYR A 45 2.33 3.36 -15.15
C TYR A 45 2.67 2.72 -16.50
N GLU A 46 3.84 3.08 -17.04
CA GLU A 46 4.36 2.56 -18.30
C GLU A 46 4.88 1.11 -18.16
N ALA A 47 5.57 0.57 -19.19
CA ALA A 47 6.03 -0.82 -19.26
C ALA A 47 7.18 -1.18 -18.30
N ARG A 48 7.02 -0.89 -17.00
CA ARG A 48 7.95 -1.20 -15.91
C ARG A 48 7.31 -2.19 -14.94
N PRO A 49 7.45 -3.51 -15.17
CA PRO A 49 6.70 -4.50 -14.39
C PRO A 49 7.04 -4.52 -12.90
N ASN A 50 8.24 -4.09 -12.50
CA ASN A 50 8.60 -3.93 -11.09
C ASN A 50 7.68 -2.95 -10.34
N VAL A 51 7.14 -1.93 -11.03
CA VAL A 51 6.21 -0.96 -10.44
C VAL A 51 4.96 -1.64 -9.91
N THR A 52 4.50 -2.73 -10.53
CA THR A 52 3.37 -3.53 -10.03
C THR A 52 3.60 -3.98 -8.59
N ALA A 53 4.80 -4.50 -8.29
CA ALA A 53 5.14 -5.00 -6.96
C ALA A 53 5.38 -3.85 -5.97
N ASP A 54 6.18 -2.86 -6.37
CA ASP A 54 6.56 -1.74 -5.52
C ASP A 54 5.33 -0.92 -5.10
N ALA A 55 4.45 -0.62 -6.07
CA ALA A 55 3.22 0.13 -5.83
C ALA A 55 2.25 -0.63 -4.91
N ALA A 56 2.05 -1.92 -5.16
CA ALA A 56 1.19 -2.75 -4.33
C ALA A 56 1.69 -2.81 -2.88
N ALA A 57 2.99 -3.02 -2.69
CA ALA A 57 3.57 -3.14 -1.36
C ALA A 57 3.53 -1.82 -0.58
N LEU A 58 3.84 -0.70 -1.21
CA LEU A 58 3.72 0.62 -0.57
C LEU A 58 2.28 0.95 -0.20
N CYS A 59 1.32 0.68 -1.10
CA CYS A 59 -0.10 0.93 -0.82
C CYS A 59 -0.59 0.06 0.33
N LEU A 60 -0.26 -1.24 0.32
CA LEU A 60 -0.61 -2.17 1.38
C LEU A 60 0.01 -1.76 2.73
N LYS A 61 1.29 -1.39 2.75
CA LYS A 61 1.99 -0.92 3.96
C LYS A 61 1.34 0.35 4.53
N ALA A 62 0.83 1.21 3.66
CA ALA A 62 0.10 2.42 4.05
C ALA A 62 -1.42 2.19 4.27
N GLY A 63 -1.87 0.93 4.30
CA GLY A 63 -3.26 0.51 4.52
C GLY A 63 -4.25 0.96 3.45
N ASN A 64 -3.80 1.13 2.22
CA ASN A 64 -4.65 1.47 1.07
C ASN A 64 -4.91 0.24 0.21
N ALA A 65 -6.12 0.15 -0.34
CA ALA A 65 -6.37 -0.62 -1.54
C ALA A 65 -5.65 0.02 -2.74
N VAL A 66 -5.33 -0.78 -3.75
CA VAL A 66 -4.64 -0.28 -4.95
C VAL A 66 -5.29 -0.80 -6.22
N LEU A 67 -5.47 0.08 -7.20
CA LEU A 67 -5.84 -0.25 -8.57
C LEU A 67 -4.65 0.00 -9.49
N LEU A 68 -4.11 -1.05 -10.10
CA LEU A 68 -2.91 -0.98 -10.93
C LEU A 68 -3.26 -1.07 -12.42
N ARG A 69 -2.94 -0.01 -13.18
CA ARG A 69 -3.09 0.04 -14.63
C ARG A 69 -1.73 0.23 -15.30
N GLY A 70 -1.05 -0.89 -15.56
CA GLY A 70 0.22 -0.90 -16.29
C GLY A 70 0.06 -0.88 -17.82
N GLY A 71 1.14 -0.53 -18.52
CA GLY A 71 1.21 -0.56 -19.98
C GLY A 71 0.99 -1.95 -20.58
N SER A 72 0.42 -2.00 -21.79
CA SER A 72 0.11 -3.24 -22.54
C SER A 72 1.35 -4.12 -22.75
N GLU A 73 2.50 -3.51 -23.02
CA GLU A 73 3.75 -4.20 -23.34
C GLU A 73 4.28 -5.06 -22.18
N ALA A 74 3.89 -4.74 -20.95
CA ALA A 74 4.27 -5.49 -19.75
C ALA A 74 3.14 -6.37 -19.20
N ARG A 75 2.04 -6.57 -19.93
CA ARG A 75 0.82 -7.23 -19.44
C ARG A 75 1.08 -8.61 -18.81
N ALA A 76 1.87 -9.45 -19.48
CA ALA A 76 2.17 -10.80 -18.98
C ALA A 76 2.95 -10.76 -17.66
N SER A 77 3.97 -9.89 -17.58
CA SER A 77 4.77 -9.69 -16.38
C SER A 77 3.94 -9.11 -15.23
N ASN A 78 3.10 -8.11 -15.51
CA ASN A 78 2.21 -7.50 -14.52
C ASN A 78 1.22 -8.54 -13.96
N ALA A 79 0.64 -9.38 -14.84
CA ALA A 79 -0.28 -10.43 -14.42
C ALA A 79 0.41 -11.50 -13.54
N ALA A 80 1.63 -11.92 -13.88
CA ALA A 80 2.39 -12.86 -13.08
C ALA A 80 2.71 -12.30 -11.68
N ILE A 81 3.11 -11.03 -11.61
CA ILE A 81 3.36 -10.35 -10.33
C ILE A 81 2.08 -10.21 -9.51
N ALA A 82 0.97 -9.80 -10.15
CA ALA A 82 -0.32 -9.70 -9.49
C ALA A 82 -0.80 -11.05 -8.91
N ALA A 83 -0.59 -12.15 -9.64
CA ALA A 83 -0.91 -13.49 -9.14
C ALA A 83 -0.13 -13.86 -7.87
N CYS A 84 1.17 -13.55 -7.83
CA CYS A 84 2.00 -13.73 -6.63
C CYS A 84 1.50 -12.88 -5.46
N LEU A 85 1.13 -11.62 -5.72
CA LEU A 85 0.59 -10.71 -4.69
C LEU A 85 -0.74 -11.22 -4.13
N HIS A 86 -1.68 -11.65 -4.98
CA HIS A 86 -2.95 -12.22 -4.52
C HIS A 86 -2.74 -13.50 -3.70
N ALA A 87 -1.79 -14.37 -4.11
CA ALA A 87 -1.45 -15.54 -3.33
C ALA A 87 -0.89 -15.18 -1.94
N ALA A 88 -0.05 -14.14 -1.85
CA ALA A 88 0.48 -13.64 -0.58
C ALA A 88 -0.63 -13.04 0.31
N LEU A 89 -1.55 -12.24 -0.27
CA LEU A 89 -2.69 -11.67 0.45
C LEU A 89 -3.58 -12.77 1.04
N ARG A 90 -3.93 -13.80 0.26
CA ARG A 90 -4.65 -14.99 0.76
C ARG A 90 -3.93 -15.67 1.91
N GLY A 91 -2.63 -15.90 1.75
CA GLY A 91 -1.81 -16.53 2.78
C GLY A 91 -1.76 -15.72 4.09
N ALA A 92 -1.90 -14.40 4.00
CA ALA A 92 -1.98 -13.48 5.14
C ALA A 92 -3.40 -13.27 5.69
N GLY A 93 -4.42 -13.91 5.11
CA GLY A 93 -5.82 -13.74 5.50
C GLY A 93 -6.42 -12.38 5.13
N LEU A 94 -5.84 -11.69 4.14
CA LEU A 94 -6.31 -10.40 3.65
C LEU A 94 -7.23 -10.57 2.44
N PRO A 95 -8.18 -9.64 2.22
CA PRO A 95 -8.97 -9.61 0.99
C PRO A 95 -8.09 -9.46 -0.25
N GLU A 96 -8.46 -10.15 -1.32
CA GLU A 96 -7.76 -10.09 -2.61
C GLU A 96 -8.25 -8.93 -3.50
N ALA A 97 -9.44 -8.40 -3.19
CA ALA A 97 -10.13 -7.29 -3.83
C ALA A 97 -11.22 -6.75 -2.89
#